data_AF-A0A5N7MWD0-F1
#
_entry.id   AF-A0A5N7MWD0-F1
#
_cell.length_a   1.000
_cell.length_b   1.000
_cell.length_c   1.000
_cell.angle_alpha   90.00
_cell.angle_beta   90.00
_cell.angle_gamma   90.00
#
_symmetry.space_group_name_H-M   'P 1'
#
loop_
_entity.id
_entity.type
_entity.pdbx_description
1 polymer ?
#
loop_
_entity_poly.entity_id
_entity_poly.type
_entity_poly.pdbx_seq_one_letter_code
_entity_poly.pdbx_strand_id
1 'polypeptide(L)'
;MRRQTRNWIMPEVDMVAMLRLIDEKICSTEIETRHRDALIRLREILENDLTAHLSNGLPVECQPVASETSRTVLANPIRAICP
;
A
#
# COMPACT_ATOMS: atom_id res chain seq x y z
N MET A 1 -22.63 -9.71 5.71
CA MET A 1 -21.34 -9.37 6.35
C MET A 1 -20.67 -8.26 5.54
N ARG A 2 -20.54 -7.06 6.10
CA ARG A 2 -19.84 -5.96 5.42
C ARG A 2 -18.35 -6.27 5.53
N ARG A 3 -17.71 -6.60 4.42
CA ARG A 3 -16.24 -6.67 4.34
C ARG A 3 -15.75 -5.30 4.78
N GLN A 4 -15.08 -5.21 5.93
CA GLN A 4 -14.35 -4.01 6.31
C GLN A 4 -13.35 -3.77 5.19
N THR A 5 -13.68 -2.86 4.28
CA THR A 5 -12.76 -2.35 3.29
C THR A 5 -11.61 -1.75 4.08
N ARG A 6 -10.48 -2.46 4.10
CA ARG A 6 -9.23 -1.87 4.55
C ARG A 6 -9.08 -0.60 3.72
N ASN A 7 -9.06 0.55 4.40
CA ASN A 7 -8.92 1.86 3.75
C ASN A 7 -7.57 2.03 3.04
N TRP A 8 -6.72 1.00 3.11
CA TRP A 8 -5.53 0.85 2.31
C TRP A 8 -5.75 -0.27 1.29
N ILE A 9 -5.74 0.09 0.01
CA ILE A 9 -5.69 -0.87 -1.09
C ILE A 9 -4.22 -1.05 -1.44
N MET A 10 -3.70 -2.26 -1.28
CA MET A 10 -2.36 -2.58 -1.74
C MET A 10 -2.36 -2.67 -3.27
N PRO A 11 -1.47 -1.96 -3.98
CA PRO A 11 -1.37 -2.04 -5.44
C PRO A 11 -0.98 -3.45 -5.91
N GLU A 12 -1.41 -3.82 -7.12
CA GLU A 12 -1.07 -5.13 -7.72
C GLU A 12 0.43 -5.35 -7.81
N VAL A 13 1.18 -4.33 -8.26
CA VAL A 13 2.63 -4.40 -8.39
C VAL A 13 3.30 -4.69 -7.04
N ASP A 14 2.81 -4.06 -5.98
CA ASP A 14 3.31 -4.23 -4.63
C ASP A 14 2.93 -5.61 -4.06
N MET A 15 1.72 -6.11 -4.35
CA MET A 15 1.29 -7.46 -3.99
C MET A 15 2.19 -8.51 -4.63
N VAL A 16 2.47 -8.38 -5.94
CA VAL A 16 3.35 -9.31 -6.66
C VAL A 16 4.79 -9.26 -6.13
N ALA A 17 5.31 -8.06 -5.82
CA ALA A 17 6.63 -7.91 -5.22
C ALA A 17 6.71 -8.56 -3.83
N MET A 18 5.68 -8.37 -3.00
CA MET A 18 5.58 -8.98 -1.68
C MET A 18 5.48 -10.51 -1.74
N LEU A 19 4.72 -11.05 -2.69
CA LEU A 19 4.63 -12.50 -2.88
C LEU A 19 5.98 -13.12 -3.21
N ARG A 20 6.78 -12.48 -4.09
CA ARG A 20 8.14 -12.94 -4.41
C ARG A 20 9.05 -12.95 -3.18
N LEU A 21 9.03 -11.89 -2.37
CA LEU A 21 9.81 -11.82 -1.14
C LEU A 21 9.39 -12.90 -0.13
N ILE A 22 8.09 -13.18 -0.02
CA ILE A 22 7.57 -14.23 0.84
C ILE A 22 8.06 -15.61 0.35
N ASP A 23 8.00 -15.88 -0.95
CA ASP A 23 8.48 -17.14 -1.53
C ASP A 23 9.99 -17.34 -1.30
N GLU A 24 10.79 -16.30 -1.50
CA GLU A 24 12.23 -16.31 -1.20
C GLU A 24 12.50 -16.62 0.28
N LYS A 25 11.70 -16.04 1.18
CA LYS A 25 11.84 -16.26 2.62
C LYS A 25 11.36 -17.64 3.04
N ILE A 26 10.26 -18.16 2.51
CA ILE A 26 9.80 -19.53 2.79
C ILE A 26 10.86 -20.54 2.37
N CYS A 27 11.50 -20.33 1.21
CA CYS A 27 12.58 -21.20 0.72
C CYS A 27 13.89 -21.08 1.51
N SER A 28 14.08 -20.02 2.30
CA SER A 28 15.29 -19.83 3.11
C SER A 28 15.32 -20.80 4.30
N THR A 29 16.46 -21.46 4.49
CA THR A 29 16.73 -22.33 5.64
C THR A 29 16.92 -21.57 6.95
N GLU A 30 17.12 -20.26 6.90
CA GLU A 30 17.47 -19.41 8.06
C GLU A 30 16.28 -19.08 8.97
N ILE A 31 15.05 -19.31 8.51
CA ILE A 31 13.85 -18.94 9.25
C ILE A 31 13.29 -20.17 9.96
N GLU A 32 12.94 -20.02 11.23
CA GLU A 32 12.32 -21.09 12.01
C GLU A 32 11.00 -21.52 11.38
N THR A 33 10.66 -22.80 11.53
CA THR A 33 9.46 -23.42 10.94
C THR A 33 8.17 -22.67 11.30
N ARG A 34 8.03 -22.21 12.55
CA ARG A 34 6.85 -21.41 12.98
C ARG A 34 6.66 -20.11 12.19
N HIS A 35 7.76 -19.49 11.75
CA HIS A 35 7.72 -18.26 10.96
C HIS A 35 7.39 -18.58 9.50
N ARG A 36 7.81 -19.74 8.98
CA ARG A 36 7.39 -20.21 7.65
C ARG A 36 5.89 -20.41 7.56
N ASP A 37 5.27 -21.02 8.59
CA ASP A 37 3.82 -21.22 8.61
C ASP A 37 3.04 -19.90 8.57
N ALA A 38 3.53 -18.88 9.29
CA ALA A 38 2.96 -17.54 9.24
C ALA A 38 3.10 -16.90 7.85
N LEU A 39 4.26 -17.07 7.21
CA LEU A 39 4.51 -16.57 5.84
C LEU A 39 3.63 -17.28 4.80
N ILE A 40 3.41 -18.59 4.94
CA ILE A 40 2.49 -19.35 4.06
C ILE A 40 1.07 -18.80 4.17
N ARG A 41 0.57 -18.58 5.39
CA ARG A 41 -0.76 -17.98 5.59
C ARG A 41 -0.85 -16.56 5.01
N LEU A 42 0.22 -15.78 5.15
CA LEU A 42 0.27 -14.44 4.57
C LEU A 42 0.24 -14.48 3.04
N ARG A 43 0.95 -15.44 2.44
CA ARG A 43 0.95 -15.70 0.99
C ARG A 43 -0.47 -16.00 0.49
N GLU A 44 -1.19 -16.91 1.15
CA GLU A 44 -2.57 -17.26 0.80
C GLU A 44 -3.51 -16.05 0.87
N ILE A 45 -3.37 -15.18 1.88
CA ILE A 45 -4.18 -13.96 1.99
C ILE A 45 -3.93 -13.04 0.80
N LEU A 46 -2.65 -12.80 0.44
CA LEU A 46 -2.29 -11.94 -0.67
C LEU A 46 -2.70 -12.52 -2.03
N GLU A 47 -2.60 -13.84 -2.23
CA GLU A 47 -3.08 -14.51 -3.44
C GLU A 47 -4.60 -14.39 -3.59
N ASN A 48 -5.34 -14.53 -2.49
CA ASN A 48 -6.78 -14.34 -2.47
C ASN A 48 -7.17 -12.88 -2.78
N ASP A 49 -6.47 -11.92 -2.20
CA ASP A 49 -6.68 -10.49 -2.46
C ASP A 49 -6.35 -10.16 -3.93
N LEU A 50 -5.23 -10.66 -4.47
CA LEU A 50 -4.83 -10.49 -5.87
C LEU A 50 -5.87 -11.08 -6.83
N THR A 51 -6.36 -12.29 -6.54
CA THR A 51 -7.42 -12.93 -7.33
C THR A 51 -8.71 -12.09 -7.31
N ALA A 52 -9.05 -11.51 -6.17
CA ALA A 52 -10.19 -10.61 -6.03
C ALA A 52 -9.99 -9.29 -6.80
N HIS A 53 -8.77 -8.76 -6.85
CA HIS A 53 -8.44 -7.58 -7.68
C HIS A 53 -8.65 -7.86 -9.16
N LEU A 54 -8.15 -9.00 -9.65
CA LEU A 54 -8.32 -9.43 -11.05
C LEU A 54 -9.79 -9.68 -11.40
N SER A 55 -10.58 -10.27 -10.49
CA SER A 55 -12.01 -10.54 -10.74
C SER A 55 -12.88 -9.28 -10.76
N ASN A 56 -12.43 -8.19 -10.12
CA ASN A 56 -13.21 -6.97 -9.97
C ASN A 56 -12.98 -5.93 -11.09
N GLY A 57 -12.05 -6.17 -12.02
CA GLY A 57 -11.84 -5.35 -13.22
C GLY A 57 -11.52 -3.87 -12.98
N LEU A 58 -11.16 -3.48 -11.76
CA LEU A 58 -10.86 -2.09 -11.41
C LEU A 58 -9.34 -1.86 -11.46
N PRO A 59 -8.84 -1.00 -12.36
CA PRO A 59 -7.47 -0.54 -12.29
C PRO A 59 -7.39 0.43 -11.11
N VAL A 60 -6.83 -0.03 -9.99
CA VAL A 60 -6.46 0.89 -8.91
C VAL A 60 -5.15 1.53 -9.33
N GLU A 61 -5.25 2.57 -10.16
CA GLU A 61 -4.16 3.52 -10.35
C GLU A 61 -3.77 4.06 -8.98
N CYS A 62 -2.49 3.85 -8.63
CA CYS A 62 -1.85 4.52 -7.52
C CYS A 62 -1.80 6.01 -7.84
N GLN A 63 -2.84 6.76 -7.50
CA GLN A 63 -2.66 8.20 -7.40
C GLN A 63 -1.80 8.48 -6.16
N PRO A 64 -0.63 9.11 -6.31
CA PRO A 64 0.12 9.56 -5.16
C PRO A 64 -0.76 10.60 -4.47
N VAL A 65 -1.17 10.31 -3.23
CA VAL A 65 -1.76 11.33 -2.36
C VAL A 65 -0.67 12.36 -2.08
N ALA A 66 -0.57 13.34 -2.97
CA ALA A 66 0.12 14.59 -2.72
C ALA A 66 -0.47 15.14 -1.43
N SER A 67 0.32 15.01 -0.37
CA SER A 67 0.02 15.58 0.93
C SER A 67 0.02 17.10 0.77
N GLU A 68 -1.14 17.69 0.52
CA GLU A 68 -1.36 19.13 0.65
C GLU A 68 -1.26 19.50 2.14
N THR A 69 -0.02 19.59 2.61
CA THR A 69 0.32 20.40 3.78
C THR A 69 1.07 21.60 3.26
N SER A 70 0.35 22.66 2.90
CA SER A 70 0.92 23.99 2.77
C SER A 70 -0.06 25.03 3.29
N ARG A 71 -0.02 25.13 4.61
CA ARG A 71 -0.07 26.35 5.43
C ARG A 71 -0.86 27.52 4.84
N THR A 72 -1.98 27.78 5.50
CA THR A 72 -2.42 29.14 5.83
C THR A 72 -1.26 29.91 6.48
N VAL A 73 -0.64 30.85 5.76
CA VAL A 73 0.10 31.96 6.37
C VAL A 73 -0.56 33.24 5.91
N LEU A 74 -1.41 33.73 6.81
CA LEU A 74 -1.51 35.12 7.25
C LEU A 74 -1.21 36.17 6.18
N ALA A 75 -2.28 36.83 5.74
CA ALA A 75 -2.24 38.14 5.13
C ALA A 75 -1.38 39.09 5.98
N ASN A 76 -0.34 39.67 5.38
CA ASN A 76 0.33 40.83 5.91
C ASN A 76 0.64 41.80 4.76
N PRO A 77 -0.11 42.90 4.60
CA PRO A 77 0.14 43.89 3.56
C PRO A 77 1.14 44.91 4.08
N ILE A 78 2.44 44.69 3.87
CA ILE A 78 3.45 45.73 4.12
C ILE A 78 3.54 46.63 2.88
N ARG A 79 2.94 47.81 3.04
CA ARG A 79 3.35 49.14 2.55
C ARG A 79 4.59 49.20 1.63
N ALA A 80 4.44 49.85 0.48
CA ALA A 80 4.88 51.24 0.24
C ALA A 80 5.19 51.46 -1.25
N ILE A 81 4.32 52.21 -1.90
CA ILE A 81 4.59 52.91 -3.15
C ILE A 81 5.26 54.23 -2.78
N CYS A 82 6.46 54.50 -3.29
CA CYS A 82 6.97 55.86 -3.56
C CYS A 82 7.94 55.79 -4.75
N PRO A 83 7.76 56.60 -5.82
CA PRO A 83 8.86 57.11 -6.62
C PRO A 83 9.62 58.25 -5.91
#